data_AF-A0A972T6T8-F1
#
_entry.id   AF-A0A972T6T8-F1
#
_cell.length_a   1.000
_cell.length_b   1.000
_cell.length_c   1.000
_cell.angle_alpha   90.00
_cell.angle_beta   90.00
_cell.angle_gamma   90.00
#
_symmetry.space_group_name_H-M   'P 1'
#
loop_
_entity.id
_entity.type
_entity.pdbx_description
1 polymer ?
#
loop_
_entity_poly.entity_id
_entity_poly.type
_entity_poly.pdbx_seq_one_letter_code
_entity_poly.pdbx_strand_id
1 'polypeptide(L)'
;MAIRNTPEEKQLLALIARMAVPEEDRVAWMENIQANGLSEGLAEEIRQKLSASPEGENEADQTRRARNLIDLTRIIRQWRLSRQSKKFDKR
;
A
#
# COMPACT_ATOMS: atom_id res chain seq x y z
N MET A 1 17.48 6.16 -14.36
CA MET A 1 16.27 7.01 -14.49
C MET A 1 15.57 7.00 -13.13
N ALA A 2 15.51 8.14 -12.44
CA ALA A 2 14.84 8.19 -11.14
C ALA A 2 13.33 8.07 -11.36
N ILE A 3 12.76 6.91 -11.03
CA ILE A 3 11.32 6.73 -10.94
C ILE A 3 10.85 7.72 -9.87
N ARG A 4 10.32 8.86 -10.30
CA ARG A 4 9.73 9.85 -9.40
C ARG A 4 8.45 9.23 -8.87
N ASN A 5 8.58 8.44 -7.80
CA ASN A 5 7.42 7.89 -7.08
C ASN A 5 6.45 9.03 -6.78
N THR A 6 5.20 8.79 -7.16
CA THR A 6 4.07 9.65 -6.87
C THR A 6 3.95 9.88 -5.36
N PRO A 7 3.39 11.02 -4.91
CA PRO A 7 3.21 11.27 -3.48
C PRO A 7 2.43 10.14 -2.80
N GLU A 8 1.48 9.51 -3.50
CA GLU A 8 0.71 8.36 -3.01
C GLU A 8 1.60 7.11 -2.81
N GLU A 9 2.53 6.84 -3.74
CA GLU A 9 3.50 5.74 -3.59
C GLU A 9 4.43 5.98 -2.40
N LYS A 10 4.86 7.22 -2.15
CA LYS A 10 5.66 7.55 -0.96
C LYS A 10 4.87 7.38 0.33
N GLN A 11 3.60 7.75 0.34
CA GLN A 11 2.71 7.51 1.48
C GLN A 11 2.52 6.01 1.73
N LEU A 12 2.38 5.23 0.67
CA LEU A 12 2.29 3.78 0.77
C LEU A 12 3.57 3.16 1.33
N LEU A 13 4.74 3.58 0.86
CA LEU A 13 6.03 3.12 1.39
C LEU A 13 6.17 3.44 2.88
N ALA A 14 5.77 4.64 3.31
CA ALA A 14 5.77 5.01 4.72
C ALA A 14 4.77 4.19 5.56
N LEU A 15 3.60 3.88 5.00
CA LEU A 15 2.60 3.00 5.62
C LEU A 15 3.16 1.57 5.79
N ILE A 16 3.77 1.02 4.75
CA ILE A 16 4.40 -0.30 4.76
C ILE A 16 5.56 -0.34 5.77
N ALA A 17 6.38 0.72 5.83
CA ALA A 17 7.48 0.84 6.78
C ALA A 17 7.04 0.82 8.25
N ARG A 18 5.84 1.31 8.58
CA ARG A 18 5.30 1.32 9.95
C ARG A 18 4.41 0.11 10.28
N MET A 19 4.09 -0.74 9.31
CA MET A 19 3.26 -1.93 9.54
C MET A 19 4.00 -2.96 10.41
N ALA A 20 3.28 -3.88 11.04
CA ALA A 20 3.83 -5.02 11.75
C ALA A 20 3.74 -6.29 10.89
N VAL A 21 4.24 -6.21 9.66
CA VAL A 21 4.30 -7.33 8.72
C VAL A 21 5.71 -7.92 8.67
N PRO A 22 5.89 -9.18 8.22
CA PRO A 22 7.20 -9.77 7.99
C PRO A 22 8.10 -8.84 7.18
N GLU A 23 9.38 -8.76 7.56
CA GLU A 23 10.34 -7.88 6.88
C GLU A 23 10.52 -8.28 5.41
N GLU A 24 10.48 -9.58 5.10
CA GLU A 24 10.49 -10.13 3.74
C GLU A 24 9.38 -9.56 2.85
N ASP A 25 8.13 -9.59 3.32
CA ASP A 25 6.97 -9.06 2.61
C ASP A 25 7.12 -7.54 2.44
N ARG A 26 7.58 -6.86 3.50
CA ARG A 26 7.76 -5.41 3.53
C ARG A 26 8.77 -4.94 2.48
N VAL A 27 9.93 -5.58 2.44
CA VAL A 27 11.01 -5.28 1.51
C VAL A 27 10.57 -5.59 0.08
N ALA A 28 9.94 -6.76 -0.15
CA ALA A 28 9.43 -7.13 -1.47
C ALA A 28 8.42 -6.11 -2.01
N TRP A 29 7.47 -5.64 -1.19
CA TRP A 29 6.52 -4.61 -1.61
C TRP A 29 7.20 -3.28 -1.88
N MET A 30 8.13 -2.87 -1.03
CA MET A 30 8.86 -1.61 -1.20
C MET A 30 9.70 -1.60 -2.48
N GLU A 31 10.46 -2.66 -2.73
CA GLU A 31 11.27 -2.81 -3.94
C GLU A 31 10.38 -2.84 -5.18
N ASN A 32 9.25 -3.55 -5.14
CA ASN A 32 8.33 -3.61 -6.28
C ASN A 32 7.72 -2.23 -6.60
N ILE A 33 7.30 -1.47 -5.57
CA ILE A 33 6.80 -0.09 -5.74
C ILE A 33 7.92 0.82 -6.29
N GLN A 34 9.16 0.66 -5.83
CA GLN A 34 10.27 1.48 -6.31
C GLN A 34 10.72 1.13 -7.74
N ALA A 35 10.66 -0.15 -8.12
CA ALA A 35 11.14 -0.63 -9.42
C ALA A 35 10.08 -0.54 -10.52
N ASN A 36 8.83 -0.91 -10.23
CA ASN A 36 7.75 -1.01 -11.21
C ASN A 36 6.63 0.02 -10.99
N GLY A 37 6.64 0.73 -9.86
CA GLY A 37 5.51 1.53 -9.40
C GLY A 37 4.43 0.68 -8.74
N LEU A 38 3.50 1.34 -8.06
CA LEU A 38 2.33 0.68 -7.47
C LEU A 38 1.45 0.08 -8.59
N SER A 39 0.98 -1.15 -8.37
CA SER A 39 0.06 -1.85 -9.28
C SER A 39 -1.19 -2.32 -8.52
N GLU A 40 -2.29 -2.52 -9.24
CA GLU A 40 -3.53 -3.05 -8.63
C GLU A 40 -3.32 -4.45 -8.04
N GLY A 41 -2.47 -5.29 -8.66
CA GLY A 41 -2.12 -6.61 -8.14
C GLY A 41 -1.38 -6.53 -6.80
N LEU A 42 -0.37 -5.67 -6.70
CA LEU A 42 0.37 -5.47 -5.45
C LEU A 42 -0.54 -4.90 -4.35
N ALA A 43 -1.42 -3.95 -4.71
CA ALA A 43 -2.36 -3.35 -3.79
C ALA A 43 -3.33 -4.38 -3.20
N GLU A 44 -3.83 -5.31 -4.02
CA GLU A 44 -4.69 -6.40 -3.57
C GLU A 44 -3.92 -7.42 -2.73
N GLU A 45 -2.67 -7.74 -3.09
CA GLU A 45 -1.82 -8.64 -2.30
C GLU A 45 -1.57 -8.09 -0.88
N ILE A 46 -1.18 -6.81 -0.77
CA ILE A 46 -1.00 -6.13 0.52
C ILE A 46 -2.32 -6.15 1.31
N ARG A 47 -3.45 -5.87 0.65
CA ARG A 47 -4.76 -5.90 1.29
C ARG A 47 -5.13 -7.29 1.79
N GLN A 48 -4.87 -8.35 1.03
CA GLN A 48 -5.13 -9.72 1.44
C GLN A 48 -4.28 -10.13 2.63
N LYS A 49 -2.98 -9.83 2.59
CA LYS A 49 -2.04 -10.08 3.69
C LYS A 49 -2.45 -9.35 4.96
N LEU A 50 -2.90 -8.10 4.85
CA LEU A 50 -3.45 -7.35 5.98
C LEU A 50 -4.86 -7.78 6.37
N SER A 51 -5.61 -8.50 5.52
CA SER A 51 -6.94 -9.04 5.86
C SER A 51 -6.87 -10.44 6.44
N ALA A 52 -5.73 -11.13 6.31
CA ALA A 52 -5.43 -12.36 7.03
C ALA A 52 -5.25 -12.05 8.52
N SER A 53 -6.22 -12.46 9.35
CA SER A 53 -6.13 -12.29 10.79
C SER A 53 -5.27 -13.39 11.40
N PRO A 54 -4.14 -13.08 12.04
CA PRO A 54 -3.43 -14.08 12.80
C PRO A 54 -4.28 -14.51 14.01
N GLU A 55 -4.39 -15.82 14.22
CA GLU A 55 -5.03 -16.35 15.42
C GLU A 55 -4.20 -15.97 16.65
N GLY A 56 -4.83 -15.33 17.65
CA GLY A 56 -4.16 -14.82 18.85
C GLY A 56 -3.77 -13.33 18.80
N GLU A 57 -4.25 -12.56 17.82
CA GLU A 57 -4.08 -11.11 17.76
C GLU A 57 -4.79 -10.42 18.94
N ASN A 58 -4.08 -9.56 19.69
CA ASN A 58 -4.69 -8.75 20.75
C ASN A 58 -5.60 -7.66 20.14
N GLU A 59 -6.59 -7.17 20.89
CA GLU A 59 -7.47 -6.06 20.45
C GLU A 59 -6.69 -4.82 19.97
N ALA A 60 -5.54 -4.53 20.59
CA ALA A 60 -4.67 -3.43 20.20
C ALA A 60 -4.05 -3.63 18.79
N ASP A 61 -3.60 -4.85 18.48
CA ASP A 61 -3.02 -5.19 17.18
C ASP A 61 -4.10 -5.28 16.10
N GLN A 62 -5.28 -5.81 16.44
CA GLN A 62 -6.46 -5.80 15.57
C GLN A 62 -6.87 -4.37 15.21
N THR A 63 -6.89 -3.45 16.18
CA THR A 63 -7.21 -2.04 15.95
C THR A 63 -6.17 -1.35 15.07
N ARG A 64 -4.88 -1.62 15.30
CA ARG A 64 -3.78 -1.09 14.47
C ARG A 64 -3.90 -1.59 13.04
N ARG A 65 -4.20 -2.88 12.87
CA ARG A 65 -4.38 -3.52 11.57
C ARG A 65 -5.60 -2.99 10.82
N ALA A 66 -6.72 -2.81 11.50
CA ALA A 66 -7.90 -2.18 10.93
C ALA A 66 -7.61 -0.74 10.47
N ARG A 67 -6.89 0.06 11.26
CA ARG A 67 -6.41 1.40 10.84
C ARG A 67 -5.52 1.32 9.61
N ASN A 68 -4.56 0.40 9.61
CA ASN A 68 -3.65 0.20 8.49
C ASN A 68 -4.39 -0.19 7.20
N LEU A 69 -5.44 -1.02 7.28
CA LEU A 69 -6.31 -1.35 6.16
C LEU A 69 -7.10 -0.14 5.63
N ILE A 70 -7.62 0.69 6.53
CA ILE A 70 -8.34 1.92 6.15
C ILE A 70 -7.39 2.90 5.44
N ASP A 71 -6.21 3.14 6.01
CA ASP A 71 -5.18 3.99 5.43
C ASP A 71 -4.72 3.44 4.06
N LEU A 72 -4.47 2.14 3.96
CA LEU A 72 -4.11 1.48 2.70
C LEU A 72 -5.18 1.71 1.62
N THR A 73 -6.44 1.43 1.96
CA THR A 73 -7.57 1.57 1.02
C THR A 73 -7.72 3.01 0.55
N ARG A 74 -7.50 3.98 1.45
CA ARG A 74 -7.50 5.40 1.11
C ARG A 74 -6.40 5.75 0.12
N ILE A 75 -5.16 5.33 0.37
CA ILE A 75 -4.02 5.62 -0.50
C ILE A 75 -4.23 4.97 -1.88
N ILE A 76 -4.69 3.70 -1.93
CA ILE A 76 -4.97 3.01 -3.21
C ILE A 76 -6.03 3.77 -4.01
N ARG A 77 -7.12 4.21 -3.36
CA ARG A 77 -8.17 4.99 -4.04
C ARG A 77 -7.62 6.30 -4.58
N GLN A 78 -6.82 7.03 -3.80
CA GLN A 78 -6.20 8.28 -4.24
C GLN A 78 -5.25 8.04 -5.42
N TRP A 79 -4.40 7.02 -5.34
CA TRP A 79 -3.50 6.65 -6.43
C TRP A 79 -4.27 6.30 -7.71
N ARG A 80 -5.35 5.52 -7.60
CA ARG A 80 -6.20 5.13 -8.73
C ARG A 80 -6.85 6.35 -9.38
N LEU A 81 -7.35 7.28 -8.58
CA LEU A 81 -7.93 8.55 -9.03
C LEU A 81 -6.87 9.42 -9.73
N SER A 82 -5.70 9.63 -9.10
CA SER A 82 -4.58 10.37 -9.71
C SER A 82 -4.15 9.79 -11.05
N ARG A 83 -4.20 8.45 -11.20
CA ARG A 83 -3.88 7.76 -12.45
C ARG A 83 -4.98 7.88 -13.51
N GLN A 84 -6.25 7.89 -13.11
CA GLN A 84 -7.38 8.13 -14.01
C GLN A 84 -7.45 9.59 -14.47
N SER A 85 -7.28 10.57 -13.58
CA SER A 85 -7.33 11.99 -13.91
C SER A 85 -6.28 12.39 -14.95
N LYS A 86 -5.07 11.82 -14.89
CA LYS A 86 -4.04 12.00 -15.93
C LYS A 86 -4.45 11.47 -17.32
N LYS A 87 -5.40 10.53 -17.42
CA LYS A 87 -5.96 10.08 -18.70
C LYS A 87 -7.01 11.04 -19.26
N PHE A 88 -7.64 11.86 -18.42
CA PHE A 88 -8.66 12.83 -18.84
C PHE A 88 -8.07 14.17 -19.29
N ASP A 89 -6.92 14.58 -18.75
CA ASP A 89 -6.23 15.84 -19.11
C ASP A 89 -5.60 15.84 -20.52
N LYS A 90 -5.66 14.71 -21.23
CA LYS A 90 -5.06 14.52 -22.57
C LYS A 90 -6.07 14.62 -23.73
N ARG A 91 -7.25 15.19 -23.50
CA ARG A 91 -8.27 15.43 -24.54
C ARG A 91 -8.39 16.89 -24.92
#